data_AF-A0A2V7RNK3-F1
#
_entry.id   AF-A0A2V7RNK3-F1
#
_cell.length_a   1.000
_cell.length_b   1.000
_cell.length_c   1.000
_cell.angle_alpha   90.00
_cell.angle_beta   90.00
_cell.angle_gamma   90.00
#
_symmetry.space_group_name_H-M   'P 1'
#
loop_
_entity.id
_entity.type
_entity.pdbx_description
1 polymer ?
#
loop_
_entity_poly.entity_id
_entity_poly.type
_entity_poly.pdbx_seq_one_letter_code
_entity_poly.pdbx_strand_id
1 'polypeptide(L)'
;MPSCVLLMGCASSGSYRVAGQLKAYEILVPGRDSISAHVAAAFGRRGFRVRAVVRGGSRPTLAYVAFWFSEPGAGGEGPRYYARLADTRTGGIVAAATVALDSLGSTLKSRVDSLVTLLTAPLPPTP
;
A
#
# COMPACT_ATOMS: atom_id res chain seq x y z
N MET A 1 -44.32 -9.49 -14.12
CA MET A 1 -43.23 -10.20 -13.41
C MET A 1 -41.94 -9.44 -13.67
N PRO A 2 -41.40 -8.68 -12.71
CA PRO A 2 -40.21 -7.88 -12.99
C PRO A 2 -38.95 -8.75 -12.82
N SER A 3 -38.17 -8.85 -13.89
CA SER A 3 -36.85 -9.46 -13.92
C SER A 3 -35.89 -8.77 -12.94
N CYS A 4 -35.32 -9.54 -12.02
CA CYS A 4 -34.15 -9.12 -11.24
C CYS A 4 -32.95 -8.99 -12.18
N VAL A 5 -32.58 -7.75 -12.53
CA VAL A 5 -31.27 -7.45 -13.10
C VAL A 5 -30.25 -7.57 -11.97
N LEU A 6 -29.57 -8.72 -11.93
CA LEU A 6 -28.37 -8.92 -11.12
C LEU A 6 -27.28 -7.98 -11.66
N LEU A 7 -27.02 -6.90 -10.94
CA LEU A 7 -25.83 -6.06 -11.13
C LEU A 7 -24.62 -6.92 -10.78
N MET A 8 -24.05 -7.55 -11.80
CA MET A 8 -22.73 -8.14 -11.79
C MET A 8 -21.72 -7.01 -11.57
N GLY A 9 -21.46 -6.68 -10.31
CA GLY A 9 -20.39 -5.78 -9.93
C GLY A 9 -19.07 -6.44 -10.30
N CYS A 10 -18.47 -5.99 -11.40
CA CYS A 10 -17.06 -6.25 -11.68
C CYS A 10 -16.28 -5.73 -10.47
N ALA A 11 -15.74 -6.65 -9.66
CA ALA A 11 -14.76 -6.33 -8.64
C ALA A 11 -13.46 -5.96 -9.35
N SER A 12 -13.41 -4.75 -9.93
CA SER A 12 -12.19 -4.09 -10.34
C SER A 12 -11.29 -4.09 -9.11
N SER A 13 -10.09 -4.64 -9.22
CA SER A 13 -9.06 -4.71 -8.18
C SER A 13 -8.93 -3.37 -7.45
N GLY A 14 -9.71 -3.23 -6.38
CA GLY A 14 -10.05 -1.94 -5.80
C GLY A 14 -8.94 -1.47 -4.88
N SER A 15 -8.02 -0.66 -5.40
CA SER A 15 -7.14 0.13 -4.54
C SER A 15 -8.00 1.15 -3.79
N TYR A 16 -8.43 0.80 -2.58
CA TYR A 16 -9.03 1.76 -1.64
C TYR A 16 -7.94 2.76 -1.24
N ARG A 17 -8.15 4.03 -1.61
CA ARG A 17 -7.24 5.14 -1.30
C ARG A 17 -8.08 6.25 -0.69
N VAL A 18 -7.77 6.64 0.54
CA VAL A 18 -8.32 7.88 1.11
C VAL A 18 -7.37 9.02 0.77
N ALA A 19 -7.72 9.84 -0.23
CA ALA A 19 -7.03 11.12 -0.38
C ALA A 19 -7.43 12.05 0.74
N GLY A 20 -6.42 12.69 1.33
CA GLY A 20 -6.62 13.89 2.12
C GLY A 20 -5.57 14.12 3.18
N GLN A 21 -5.18 13.10 3.97
CA GLN A 21 -4.40 13.36 5.18
C GLN A 21 -3.38 12.29 5.58
N LEU A 22 -2.76 11.56 4.64
CA LEU A 22 -1.69 10.61 4.99
C LEU A 22 -0.55 11.27 5.80
N LYS A 23 -0.31 12.58 5.61
CA LYS A 23 0.68 13.36 6.37
C LYS A 23 0.33 13.63 7.83
N ALA A 24 -0.93 13.48 8.22
CA ALA A 24 -1.33 13.57 9.62
C ALA A 24 -0.87 12.34 10.42
N TYR A 25 -0.59 11.23 9.73
CA TYR A 25 -0.15 9.98 10.33
C TYR A 25 1.37 9.88 10.42
N GLU A 26 1.83 9.16 11.44
CA GLU A 26 3.15 8.54 11.45
C GLU A 26 3.08 7.18 10.74
N ILE A 27 4.13 6.82 9.99
CA ILE A 27 4.23 5.51 9.33
C ILE A 27 5.09 4.60 10.20
N LEU A 28 4.53 3.49 10.64
CA LEU A 28 5.27 2.41 11.28
C LEU A 28 5.74 1.44 10.19
N VAL A 29 7.05 1.34 10.02
CA VAL A 29 7.69 0.31 9.17
C VAL A 29 8.41 -0.66 10.11
N PRO A 30 7.77 -1.77 10.50
CA PRO A 30 8.37 -2.72 11.42
C PRO A 30 9.55 -3.46 10.76
N GLY A 31 10.50 -3.89 11.58
CA GLY A 31 11.66 -4.67 11.12
C GLY A 31 12.95 -3.86 11.03
N ARG A 32 14.07 -4.59 10.97
CA ARG A 32 15.43 -4.04 10.88
C ARG A 32 16.21 -4.60 9.69
N ASP A 33 15.53 -5.30 8.79
CA ASP A 33 16.14 -5.79 7.56
C ASP A 33 16.36 -4.65 6.54
N SER A 34 17.12 -4.97 5.49
CA SER A 34 17.47 -4.02 4.44
C SER A 34 16.25 -3.51 3.69
N ILE A 35 15.18 -4.30 3.57
CA ILE A 35 13.95 -3.90 2.86
C ILE A 35 13.20 -2.87 3.70
N SER A 36 12.96 -3.15 4.98
CA SER A 36 12.35 -2.20 5.91
C SER A 36 13.13 -0.88 6.00
N ALA A 37 14.47 -0.93 5.97
CA ALA A 37 15.30 0.28 5.89
C ALA A 37 15.06 1.08 4.60
N HIS A 38 14.99 0.41 3.44
CA HIS A 38 14.69 1.08 2.16
C HIS A 38 13.28 1.68 2.14
N VAL A 39 12.28 0.98 2.69
CA VAL A 39 10.89 1.43 2.78
C VAL A 39 10.81 2.66 3.68
N ALA A 40 11.42 2.60 4.86
CA ALA A 40 11.47 3.72 5.79
C ALA A 40 12.13 4.95 5.16
N ALA A 41 13.26 4.75 4.47
CA ALA A 41 13.94 5.82 3.75
C ALA A 41 13.08 6.40 2.61
N ALA A 42 12.32 5.57 1.89
CA ALA A 42 11.44 6.01 0.81
C ALA A 42 10.26 6.84 1.30
N PHE A 43 9.63 6.47 2.42
CA PHE A 43 8.63 7.31 3.10
C PHE A 43 9.26 8.61 3.64
N GLY A 44 10.43 8.53 4.27
CA GLY A 44 11.16 9.68 4.80
C GLY A 44 11.51 10.71 3.73
N ARG A 45 12.03 10.28 2.57
CA ARG A 45 12.32 11.16 1.42
C ARG A 45 11.09 11.91 0.90
N ARG A 46 9.90 11.34 1.09
CA ARG A 46 8.63 11.97 0.71
C ARG A 46 8.07 12.86 1.81
N GLY A 47 8.77 13.03 2.93
CA GLY A 47 8.39 13.87 4.06
C GLY A 47 7.39 13.22 5.02
N PHE A 48 7.37 11.89 5.13
CA PHE A 48 6.59 11.21 6.16
C PHE A 48 7.44 11.04 7.43
N ARG A 49 6.79 11.12 8.61
CA ARG A 49 7.39 10.66 9.85
C ARG A 49 7.37 9.15 9.87
N VAL A 50 8.51 8.52 10.10
CA VAL A 50 8.64 7.07 10.09
C VAL A 50 9.25 6.59 11.40
N ARG A 51 8.71 5.51 11.94
CA ARG A 51 9.30 4.81 13.08
C ARG A 51 9.38 3.32 12.83
N ALA A 52 10.32 2.67 13.50
CA ALA A 52 10.57 1.23 13.37
C ALA A 52 9.91 0.38 14.47
N VAL A 53 9.42 1.00 15.55
CA VAL A 53 8.92 0.30 16.73
C VAL A 53 7.56 0.87 17.12
N VAL A 54 6.64 -0.02 17.52
CA VAL A 54 5.39 0.38 18.16
C VAL A 54 5.72 0.95 19.53
N ARG A 55 5.44 2.24 19.73
CA ARG A 55 5.47 2.87 21.05
C ARG A 55 4.09 3.45 21.33
N GLY A 56 3.66 3.35 22.59
CA GLY A 56 2.46 4.03 23.05
C GLY A 56 2.59 5.54 22.81
N GLY A 57 1.49 6.18 22.38
CA GLY A 57 1.46 7.60 22.07
C GLY A 57 0.13 8.02 21.45
N SER A 58 -0.15 9.33 21.42
CA SER A 58 -1.42 9.89 20.95
C SER A 58 -1.48 10.14 19.45
N ARG A 59 -0.37 10.03 18.73
CA ARG A 59 -0.32 10.30 17.28
C ARG A 59 -0.98 9.19 16.46
N PRO A 60 -1.85 9.52 15.49
CA PRO A 60 -2.35 8.56 14.52
C PRO A 60 -1.19 7.87 13.81
N THR A 61 -1.23 6.55 13.72
CA THR A 61 -0.13 5.75 13.15
C THR A 61 -0.69 4.75 12.14
N LEU A 62 -0.09 4.69 10.95
CA LEU A 62 -0.35 3.68 9.93
C LEU A 62 0.77 2.64 9.92
N ALA A 63 0.43 1.37 10.08
CA ALA A 63 1.36 0.27 9.88
C ALA A 63 1.51 -0.04 8.38
N TYR A 64 2.76 -0.05 7.92
CA TYR A 64 3.12 -0.61 6.62
C TYR A 64 3.14 -2.14 6.71
N VAL A 65 2.32 -2.77 5.89
CA VAL A 65 2.28 -4.24 5.76
C VAL A 65 2.41 -4.57 4.29
N ALA A 66 3.35 -5.45 3.95
CA ALA A 66 3.54 -5.86 2.58
C ALA A 66 3.93 -7.33 2.48
N PHE A 67 3.53 -7.96 1.38
CA PHE A 67 3.86 -9.34 1.08
C PHE A 67 3.86 -9.55 -0.44
N TRP A 68 4.57 -10.60 -0.84
CA TRP A 68 4.69 -11.07 -2.20
C TRP A 68 3.76 -12.26 -2.34
N PHE A 69 3.05 -12.36 -3.46
CA PHE A 69 2.28 -13.56 -3.76
C PHE A 69 2.36 -13.86 -5.24
N SER A 70 2.22 -15.14 -5.59
CA SER A 70 2.05 -15.59 -6.96
C SER A 70 0.70 -16.30 -7.02
N GLU A 71 -0.17 -15.92 -7.95
CA GLU A 71 -1.43 -16.62 -8.15
C GLU A 71 -1.16 -17.93 -8.91
N PRO A 72 -1.51 -19.10 -8.34
CA PRO A 72 -1.42 -20.35 -9.07
C PRO A 72 -2.60 -20.46 -10.04
N GLY A 73 -2.36 -20.24 -11.34
CA GLY A 73 -3.27 -20.67 -12.40
C GLY A 73 -3.62 -19.61 -13.46
N ALA A 74 -3.61 -20.06 -14.73
CA ALA A 74 -3.99 -19.38 -15.96
C ALA A 74 -3.11 -18.18 -16.40
N GLY A 75 -1.97 -18.49 -17.03
CA GLY A 75 -1.42 -17.60 -18.07
C GLY A 75 -0.10 -16.86 -17.78
N GLY A 76 0.71 -17.32 -16.82
CA GLY A 76 2.07 -16.77 -16.65
C GLY A 76 2.13 -15.39 -16.00
N GLU A 77 1.12 -15.03 -15.19
CA GLU A 77 1.17 -13.81 -14.40
C GLU A 77 2.31 -13.92 -13.37
N GLY A 78 3.31 -13.04 -13.51
CA GLY A 78 4.48 -13.00 -12.64
C GLY A 78 4.13 -12.64 -11.19
N PRO A 79 5.09 -12.76 -10.26
CA PRO A 79 4.86 -12.44 -8.85
C PRO A 79 4.32 -11.02 -8.68
N ARG A 80 3.28 -10.90 -7.87
CA ARG A 80 2.66 -9.63 -7.50
C ARG A 80 3.16 -9.19 -6.12
N TYR A 81 3.34 -7.90 -5.97
CA TYR A 81 3.62 -7.26 -4.69
C TYR A 81 2.38 -6.55 -4.19
N TYR A 82 1.98 -6.87 -2.96
CA TYR A 82 0.90 -6.22 -2.27
C TYR A 82 1.43 -5.40 -1.10
N ALA A 83 0.98 -4.16 -0.96
CA ALA A 83 1.30 -3.29 0.16
C ALA A 83 0.06 -2.57 0.66
N ARG A 84 -0.04 -2.36 1.96
CA ARG A 84 -1.11 -1.61 2.61
C ARG A 84 -0.59 -0.72 3.74
N LEU A 85 -1.29 0.38 3.94
CA LEU A 85 -1.20 1.23 5.13
C LEU A 85 -2.46 1.00 5.96
N ALA A 86 -2.30 0.38 7.13
CA ALA A 86 -3.39 0.06 8.05
C ALA A 86 -3.34 0.96 9.27
N ASP A 87 -4.46 1.60 9.64
CA ASP A 87 -4.57 2.34 10.89
C ASP A 87 -4.37 1.40 12.08
N THR A 88 -3.39 1.71 12.92
CA THR A 88 -3.01 0.88 14.08
C THR A 88 -4.05 0.87 15.21
N ARG A 89 -4.99 1.83 15.23
CA ARG A 89 -6.07 1.90 16.22
C ARG A 89 -7.31 1.13 15.77
N THR A 90 -7.66 1.21 14.49
CA THR A 90 -8.91 0.63 13.96
C THR A 90 -8.71 -0.62 13.12
N GLY A 91 -7.48 -0.87 12.65
CA GLY A 91 -7.19 -1.88 11.65
C GLY A 91 -7.63 -1.51 10.23
N GLY A 92 -8.28 -0.34 10.05
CA GLY A 92 -8.80 0.11 8.77
C GLY A 92 -7.68 0.34 7.75
N ILE A 93 -7.88 -0.14 6.52
CA ILE A 93 -6.91 0.09 5.44
C ILE A 93 -7.14 1.47 4.88
N VAL A 94 -6.13 2.35 4.96
CA VAL A 94 -6.21 3.74 4.48
C VAL A 94 -5.69 3.86 3.04
N ALA A 95 -4.72 3.02 2.68
CA ALA A 95 -4.21 2.90 1.33
C ALA A 95 -3.75 1.46 1.05
N ALA A 96 -3.96 1.00 -0.18
CA ALA A 96 -3.40 -0.26 -0.67
C ALA A 96 -2.90 -0.12 -2.12
N ALA A 97 -1.88 -0.91 -2.45
CA ALA A 97 -1.32 -1.02 -3.79
C ALA A 97 -1.01 -2.48 -4.11
N THR A 98 -1.41 -2.91 -5.30
CA THR A 98 -1.05 -4.20 -5.90
C THR A 98 -0.38 -3.93 -7.22
N VAL A 99 0.76 -4.55 -7.47
CA VAL A 99 1.56 -4.33 -8.68
C VAL A 99 2.29 -5.59 -9.09
N ALA A 100 2.43 -5.78 -10.40
CA ALA A 100 3.31 -6.80 -10.93
C ALA A 100 4.79 -6.40 -10.66
N LEU A 101 5.60 -7.35 -10.22
CA LEU A 101 6.95 -7.07 -9.74
C LEU A 101 7.89 -6.58 -10.86
N ASP A 102 7.67 -7.05 -12.08
CA ASP A 102 8.36 -6.63 -13.29
C ASP A 102 8.16 -5.14 -13.60
N SER A 103 7.01 -4.59 -13.24
CA SER A 103 6.63 -3.19 -13.46
C SER A 103 7.28 -2.21 -12.48
N LEU A 104 7.92 -2.72 -11.42
CA LEU A 104 8.50 -1.92 -10.34
C LEU A 104 10.00 -1.59 -10.55
N GLY A 105 10.56 -1.97 -11.70
CA GLY A 105 11.96 -1.79 -12.05
C GLY A 105 12.88 -2.91 -11.55
N SER A 106 14.14 -2.88 -11.98
CA SER A 106 15.08 -3.99 -11.80
C SER A 106 15.81 -4.02 -10.46
N THR A 107 15.75 -2.94 -9.66
CA THR A 107 16.48 -2.83 -8.39
C THR A 107 15.54 -2.82 -7.19
N LEU A 108 16.01 -3.28 -6.02
CA LEU A 108 15.22 -3.18 -4.78
C LEU A 108 14.80 -1.73 -4.49
N LYS A 109 15.73 -0.79 -4.67
CA LYS A 109 15.46 0.64 -4.46
C LYS A 109 14.35 1.16 -5.38
N SER A 110 14.43 0.89 -6.69
CA SER A 110 13.39 1.33 -7.64
C SER A 110 12.03 0.73 -7.28
N ARG A 111 12.01 -0.54 -6.87
CA ARG A 111 10.78 -1.23 -6.50
C ARG A 111 10.11 -0.60 -5.29
N VAL A 112 10.88 -0.39 -4.23
CA VAL A 112 10.41 0.25 -3.00
C VAL A 112 9.95 1.69 -3.28
N ASP A 113 10.72 2.45 -4.06
CA ASP A 113 10.34 3.83 -4.41
C ASP A 113 9.01 3.87 -5.19
N SER A 114 8.82 3.00 -6.18
CA SER A 114 7.59 2.92 -6.95
C SER A 114 6.39 2.50 -6.10
N LEU A 115 6.57 1.53 -5.19
CA LEU A 115 5.52 1.11 -4.25
C LEU A 115 5.08 2.23 -3.31
N VAL A 116 6.04 2.91 -2.69
CA VAL A 116 5.74 4.02 -1.78
C VAL A 116 5.10 5.18 -2.56
N THR A 117 5.51 5.44 -3.81
CA THR A 117 4.81 6.38 -4.69
C THR A 117 3.33 5.99 -4.85
N LEU A 118 3.04 4.73 -5.18
CA LEU A 118 1.66 4.28 -5.38
C LEU A 118 0.79 4.38 -4.12
N LEU A 119 1.37 4.10 -2.96
CA LEU A 119 0.68 4.22 -1.67
C LEU A 119 0.42 5.66 -1.24
N THR A 120 1.21 6.61 -1.74
CA THR A 120 1.19 8.01 -1.28
C THR A 120 0.74 8.99 -2.35
N ALA A 121 0.46 8.51 -3.57
CA ALA A 121 -0.08 9.30 -4.65
C ALA A 121 -1.45 9.90 -4.25
N PRO A 122 -1.71 11.19 -4.57
CA PRO A 122 -3.04 11.77 -4.47
C PRO A 122 -4.07 10.97 -5.26
N LEU A 123 -5.33 11.01 -4.86
CA LEU A 123 -6.41 10.52 -5.74
C LEU A 123 -6.39 11.36 -7.03
N PRO A 124 -6.53 10.75 -8.21
CA PRO A 124 -6.83 11.52 -9.41
C PRO A 124 -8.13 12.32 -9.19
N PRO A 125 -8.24 13.55 -9.70
CA PRO A 125 -9.49 14.28 -9.65
C PRO A 125 -10.59 13.42 -10.30
N THR A 126 -11.72 13.26 -9.63
CA THR A 126 -12.89 12.63 -10.24
C THR A 126 -13.30 13.44 -11.47
N PRO A 127 -13.56 12.79 -12.62
CA PRO A 127 -14.02 13.48 -13.83
C PRO A 127 -15.39 14.14 -13.64
#